data_AF-A0A133YDQ2-F1
#
_entry.id   AF-A0A133YDQ2-F1
#
_cell.length_a   1.000
_cell.length_b   1.000
_cell.length_c   1.000
_cell.angle_alpha   90.00
_cell.angle_beta   90.00
_cell.angle_gamma   90.00
#
_symmetry.space_group_name_H-M   'P 1'
#
loop_
_entity.id
_entity.type
_entity.pdbx_description
1 polymer ?
#
loop_
_entity_poly.entity_id
_entity_poly.type
_entity_poly.pdbx_seq_one_letter_code
_entity_poly.pdbx_strand_id
1 'polypeptide(L)'
;MAHNLLELAHLMQAELLQAREIGANFTFASPQFDSRFVNKDDIFFAIKGLEADGHDYLEKAANKGALAVFVTYWPANLNLATFPAYVFKVDNTRKALAISANYFYDEPSANLQLVGITASNGKTSTSLMYKSIVKAAGFNCGLIGTVSYETAKREEMSHLTTPDAVKLQSLLAEMRDNNYEKAVMECSSIGLDQYRNYAVKYKAVAFNNISREHLDYHGSFVAYLEAKLKLITECADSKTKVILNFDDAAIYAKRELAKGPIIGFADAKNWPDSKLNSLAAKDCPQVLAAQIDLSKGTANFNLVVKREILGQADNAAEAFVVKPVKLQVPGYHSVMNALSAASLALAVGFSLDEIVRGLEAYTGIERRFQRILAPGTIPANSPWQKYIDYQIYDDHFANPGNICFSLNSLCQMDYRKLHIVYAIRGKRGVTVNSENIYTLKDYLPKLRLANFIATTSKDVVGHYDTVTDEELAAFQAAMHDIGQDYTLYPELTQALEVALTKVEANDVILLAGCQGMDAGARLCLEAICAKHAELDASVIMAVVKDRICGQSDEATNKDKLFAGASKA
;
A
#
# COMPACT_ATOMS: atom_id res chain seq x y z
N MET A 1 27.48 -17.08 6.50
CA MET A 1 28.36 -18.22 6.09
C MET A 1 29.44 -17.71 5.13
N ALA A 2 30.42 -18.50 4.70
CA ALA A 2 31.26 -18.09 3.56
C ALA A 2 30.44 -18.27 2.27
N HIS A 3 30.14 -17.19 1.54
CA HIS A 3 29.28 -17.23 0.36
C HIS A 3 30.07 -17.63 -0.89
N ASN A 4 29.88 -18.86 -1.37
CA ASN A 4 30.68 -19.43 -2.46
C ASN A 4 30.14 -19.04 -3.85
N LEU A 5 30.98 -18.42 -4.67
CA LEU A 5 30.67 -17.97 -6.03
C LEU A 5 30.30 -19.11 -6.99
N LEU A 6 30.95 -20.28 -6.87
CA LEU A 6 30.68 -21.42 -7.76
C LEU A 6 29.34 -22.09 -7.43
N GLU A 7 29.03 -22.24 -6.14
CA GLU A 7 27.70 -22.68 -5.70
C GLU A 7 26.62 -21.72 -6.20
N LEU A 8 26.87 -20.42 -6.07
CA LEU A 8 25.96 -19.38 -6.54
C LEU A 8 25.75 -19.44 -8.05
N ALA A 9 26.83 -19.59 -8.83
CA ALA A 9 26.76 -19.74 -10.28
C ALA A 9 25.94 -20.98 -10.67
N HIS A 10 26.09 -22.09 -9.95
CA HIS A 10 25.29 -23.29 -10.16
C HIS A 10 23.80 -23.05 -9.89
N LEU A 11 23.44 -22.37 -8.79
CA LEU A 11 22.05 -22.02 -8.47
C LEU A 11 21.36 -21.19 -9.56
N MET A 12 22.14 -20.39 -10.29
CA MET A 12 21.64 -19.55 -11.39
C MET A 12 21.70 -20.20 -12.76
N GLN A 13 22.26 -21.41 -12.86
CA GLN A 13 22.61 -22.05 -14.14
C GLN A 13 23.50 -21.13 -15.02
N ALA A 14 24.43 -20.43 -14.37
CA ALA A 14 25.33 -19.51 -15.04
C ALA A 14 26.39 -20.25 -15.89
N GLU A 15 26.59 -19.78 -17.12
CA GLU A 15 27.65 -20.23 -18.02
C GLU A 15 28.93 -19.44 -17.73
N LEU A 16 30.03 -20.11 -17.39
CA LEU A 16 31.34 -19.48 -17.21
C LEU A 16 31.94 -19.14 -18.58
N LEU A 17 32.12 -17.84 -18.86
CA LEU A 17 32.76 -17.35 -20.09
C LEU A 17 34.26 -17.14 -19.94
N GLN A 18 34.71 -16.68 -18.77
CA GLN A 18 36.10 -16.34 -18.49
C GLN A 18 36.41 -16.57 -17.01
N ALA A 19 37.55 -17.22 -16.74
CA ALA A 19 38.10 -17.35 -15.40
C ALA A 19 39.20 -16.30 -15.15
N ARG A 20 39.30 -15.83 -13.90
CA ARG A 20 40.42 -15.01 -13.42
C ARG A 20 41.66 -15.89 -13.19
N GLU A 21 42.88 -15.34 -13.33
CA GLU A 21 44.11 -16.03 -12.92
C GLU A 21 44.04 -16.42 -11.42
N ILE A 22 44.36 -17.69 -11.13
CA ILE A 22 43.92 -18.44 -9.93
C ILE A 22 44.58 -17.97 -8.62
N GLY A 23 43.77 -17.89 -7.56
CA GLY A 23 44.21 -17.79 -6.16
C GLY A 23 43.06 -18.01 -5.17
N ALA A 24 42.66 -19.27 -4.96
CA ALA A 24 41.86 -19.89 -3.88
C ALA A 24 40.65 -19.20 -3.18
N ASN A 25 40.28 -17.95 -3.45
CA ASN A 25 39.14 -17.29 -2.81
C ASN A 25 37.92 -17.25 -3.76
N PHE A 26 36.95 -18.12 -3.49
CA PHE A 26 35.63 -18.11 -4.12
C PHE A 26 34.56 -17.45 -3.25
N THR A 27 34.96 -16.81 -2.15
CA THR A 27 34.04 -16.10 -1.27
C THR A 27 33.83 -14.69 -1.79
N PHE A 28 32.58 -14.33 -2.12
CA PHE A 28 32.25 -12.96 -2.48
C PHE A 28 31.76 -12.13 -1.28
N ALA A 29 31.98 -10.82 -1.33
CA ALA A 29 31.71 -9.90 -0.24
C ALA A 29 30.27 -9.35 -0.21
N SER A 30 29.70 -8.99 -1.37
CA SER A 30 28.31 -8.54 -1.51
C SER A 30 27.84 -8.58 -2.98
N PRO A 31 26.55 -8.78 -3.26
CA PRO A 31 25.99 -8.55 -4.59
C PRO A 31 25.75 -7.04 -4.85
N GLN A 32 26.10 -6.57 -6.04
CA GLN A 32 25.94 -5.19 -6.48
C GLN A 32 25.35 -5.12 -7.89
N PHE A 33 24.55 -4.10 -8.16
CA PHE A 33 24.04 -3.81 -9.51
C PHE A 33 24.27 -2.36 -9.95
N ASP A 34 24.95 -1.58 -9.11
CA ASP A 34 25.41 -0.22 -9.41
C ASP A 34 26.93 -0.17 -9.22
N SER A 35 27.65 0.05 -10.32
CA SER A 35 29.12 0.10 -10.33
C SER A 35 29.70 1.16 -9.40
N ARG A 36 28.91 2.16 -8.98
CA ARG A 36 29.33 3.18 -8.02
C ARG A 36 29.53 2.61 -6.61
N PHE A 37 28.83 1.54 -6.25
CA PHE A 37 28.88 0.92 -4.92
C PHE A 37 29.71 -0.36 -4.83
N VAL A 38 30.28 -0.82 -5.95
CA VAL A 38 31.19 -1.99 -5.98
C VAL A 38 32.42 -1.73 -5.13
N ASN A 39 32.74 -2.68 -4.25
CA ASN A 39 33.98 -2.75 -3.49
C ASN A 39 34.78 -4.01 -3.85
N LYS A 40 35.97 -4.14 -3.26
CA LYS A 40 36.82 -5.32 -3.43
C LYS A 40 36.06 -6.59 -3.06
N ASP A 41 36.16 -7.59 -3.93
CA ASP A 41 35.57 -8.93 -3.81
C ASP A 41 34.02 -8.98 -3.88
N ASP A 42 33.35 -7.86 -4.20
CA ASP A 42 31.92 -7.85 -4.56
C ASP A 42 31.68 -8.56 -5.90
N ILE A 43 30.44 -8.96 -6.16
CA ILE A 43 30.01 -9.43 -7.48
C ILE A 43 29.03 -8.44 -8.10
N PHE A 44 29.19 -8.20 -9.40
CA PHE A 44 28.44 -7.16 -10.11
C PHE A 44 27.48 -7.77 -11.13
N PHE A 45 26.22 -7.33 -11.12
CA PHE A 45 25.19 -7.74 -12.07
C PHE A 45 24.93 -6.63 -13.08
N ALA A 46 25.30 -6.87 -14.34
CA ALA A 46 25.05 -5.94 -15.44
C ALA A 46 23.57 -5.99 -15.85
N ILE A 47 22.80 -5.01 -15.36
CA ILE A 47 21.37 -4.90 -15.63
C ILE A 47 21.12 -3.89 -16.74
N LYS A 48 20.43 -4.32 -17.80
CA LYS A 48 19.87 -3.39 -18.78
C LYS A 48 18.67 -2.64 -18.19
N GLY A 49 18.84 -1.34 -17.96
CA GLY A 49 17.81 -0.43 -17.48
C GLY A 49 17.00 0.20 -18.61
N LEU A 50 16.11 1.13 -18.26
CA LEU A 50 15.35 1.92 -19.24
C LEU A 50 16.20 3.06 -19.84
N GLU A 51 17.09 3.64 -19.04
CA GLU A 51 17.90 4.81 -19.43
C GLU A 51 19.37 4.45 -19.72
N ALA A 52 19.88 3.37 -19.11
CA ALA A 52 21.28 2.98 -19.21
C ALA A 52 21.43 1.46 -19.24
N ASP A 53 22.48 0.97 -19.90
CA ASP A 53 22.84 -0.44 -19.91
C ASP A 53 23.97 -0.73 -18.91
N GLY A 54 23.72 -1.59 -17.93
CA GLY A 54 24.72 -1.98 -16.92
C GLY A 54 25.97 -2.62 -17.50
N HIS A 55 25.89 -3.16 -18.72
CA HIS A 55 27.03 -3.76 -19.42
C HIS A 55 28.09 -2.72 -19.80
N ASP A 56 27.71 -1.44 -19.95
CA ASP A 56 28.63 -0.34 -20.25
C ASP A 56 29.55 0.00 -19.05
N TYR A 57 29.26 -0.54 -17.86
CA TYR A 57 30.00 -0.27 -16.63
C TYR A 57 30.84 -1.45 -16.13
N LEU A 58 31.01 -2.50 -16.93
CA LEU A 58 31.78 -3.70 -16.56
C LEU A 58 33.23 -3.37 -16.17
N GLU A 59 33.95 -2.58 -16.98
CA GLU A 59 35.32 -2.17 -16.66
C GLU A 59 35.40 -1.37 -15.34
N LYS A 60 34.41 -0.51 -15.08
CA LYS A 60 34.37 0.26 -13.82
C LYS A 60 34.20 -0.65 -12.62
N ALA A 61 33.33 -1.65 -12.70
CA ALA A 61 33.15 -2.63 -11.63
C ALA A 61 34.41 -3.48 -11.42
N ALA A 62 35.02 -3.96 -12.50
CA ALA A 62 36.28 -4.70 -12.47
C ALA A 62 37.42 -3.89 -11.84
N ASN A 63 37.58 -2.62 -12.23
CA ASN A 63 38.63 -1.74 -11.70
C ASN A 63 38.45 -1.42 -10.21
N LYS A 64 37.22 -1.48 -9.69
CA LYS A 64 36.93 -1.38 -8.26
C LYS A 64 37.17 -2.67 -7.48
N GLY A 65 37.55 -3.75 -8.16
CA GLY A 65 37.90 -5.02 -7.56
C GLY A 65 36.75 -6.01 -7.47
N ALA A 66 35.74 -5.91 -8.35
CA ALA A 66 34.72 -6.96 -8.44
C ALA A 66 35.36 -8.34 -8.66
N LEU A 67 34.98 -9.32 -7.85
CA LEU A 67 35.41 -10.71 -7.99
C LEU A 67 34.85 -11.33 -9.27
N ALA A 68 33.57 -11.07 -9.55
CA ALA A 68 32.87 -11.59 -10.72
C ALA A 68 31.87 -10.58 -11.28
N VAL A 69 31.56 -10.74 -12.57
CA VAL A 69 30.50 -10.02 -13.27
C VAL A 69 29.51 -11.01 -13.88
N PHE A 70 28.21 -10.70 -13.77
CA PHE A 70 27.11 -11.45 -14.36
C PHE A 70 26.47 -10.63 -15.47
N VAL A 71 26.38 -11.21 -16.67
CA VAL A 71 25.95 -10.52 -17.89
C VAL A 71 24.90 -11.33 -18.64
N THR A 72 24.08 -10.67 -19.47
CA THR A 72 23.23 -11.38 -20.46
C THR A 72 23.92 -11.51 -21.82
N TYR A 73 24.86 -10.61 -22.11
CA TYR A 73 25.70 -10.66 -23.30
C TYR A 73 27.08 -10.07 -23.00
N TRP A 74 28.08 -10.38 -23.83
CA TRP A 74 29.40 -9.77 -23.72
C TRP A 74 29.55 -8.60 -24.70
N PRO A 75 29.91 -7.38 -24.26
CA PRO A 75 30.15 -6.25 -25.16
C PRO A 75 31.34 -6.49 -26.10
N ALA A 76 31.16 -6.24 -27.40
CA ALA A 76 32.18 -6.49 -28.41
C ALA A 76 33.43 -5.59 -28.28
N ASN A 77 33.31 -4.44 -27.62
CA ASN A 77 34.40 -3.50 -27.36
C ASN A 77 35.29 -3.89 -26.18
N LEU A 78 34.96 -4.97 -25.44
CA LEU A 78 35.74 -5.46 -24.32
C LEU A 78 36.42 -6.79 -24.67
N ASN A 79 37.69 -6.93 -24.32
CA ASN A 79 38.43 -8.17 -24.51
C ASN A 79 38.15 -9.14 -23.35
N LEU A 80 37.36 -10.19 -23.63
CA LEU A 80 37.00 -11.22 -22.66
C LEU A 80 38.23 -11.91 -22.07
N ALA A 81 39.22 -12.25 -22.91
CA ALA A 81 40.39 -13.05 -22.53
C ALA A 81 41.30 -12.37 -21.51
N THR A 82 41.23 -11.04 -21.40
CA THR A 82 42.06 -10.23 -20.50
C THR A 82 41.26 -9.56 -19.38
N PHE A 83 39.97 -9.88 -19.24
CA PHE A 83 39.12 -9.25 -18.24
C PHE A 83 39.50 -9.73 -16.83
N PRO A 84 39.66 -8.83 -15.83
CA PRO A 84 40.31 -9.17 -14.56
C PRO A 84 39.41 -9.87 -13.53
N ALA A 85 38.13 -10.09 -13.84
CA ALA A 85 37.13 -10.73 -12.98
C ALA A 85 36.59 -12.01 -13.64
N TYR A 86 35.99 -12.91 -12.84
CA TYR A 86 35.21 -14.01 -13.41
C TYR A 86 34.03 -13.45 -14.20
N VAL A 87 33.75 -14.03 -15.38
CA VAL A 87 32.63 -13.60 -16.21
C VAL A 87 31.64 -14.75 -16.34
N PHE A 88 30.42 -14.51 -15.87
CA PHE A 88 29.32 -15.44 -15.97
C PHE A 88 28.21 -14.88 -16.85
N LYS A 89 27.72 -15.70 -17.77
CA LYS A 89 26.53 -15.39 -18.56
C LYS A 89 25.31 -16.06 -17.95
N VAL A 90 24.23 -15.30 -17.85
CA VAL A 90 22.91 -15.74 -17.37
C VAL A 90 21.82 -15.24 -18.30
N ASP A 91 20.70 -15.94 -18.36
CA ASP A 91 19.56 -15.53 -19.21
C ASP A 91 18.92 -14.22 -18.74
N ASN A 92 18.95 -13.96 -17.42
CA ASN A 92 18.32 -12.78 -16.82
C ASN A 92 19.10 -12.30 -15.59
N THR A 93 19.85 -11.21 -15.74
CA THR A 93 20.66 -10.65 -14.65
C THR A 93 19.84 -10.10 -13.49
N ARG A 94 18.56 -9.74 -13.67
CA ARG A 94 17.67 -9.31 -12.58
C ARG A 94 17.24 -10.49 -11.70
N LYS A 95 16.87 -11.62 -12.32
CA LYS A 95 16.60 -12.88 -11.59
C LYS A 95 17.84 -13.37 -10.86
N ALA A 96 18.98 -13.32 -11.54
CA ALA A 96 20.28 -13.67 -10.96
C ALA A 96 20.61 -12.79 -9.75
N LEU A 97 20.41 -11.47 -9.82
CA LEU A 97 20.58 -10.58 -8.67
C LEU A 97 19.67 -10.98 -7.49
N ALA A 98 18.40 -11.29 -7.73
CA ALA A 98 17.47 -11.69 -6.68
C ALA A 98 17.89 -12.99 -5.99
N ILE A 99 18.30 -14.00 -6.77
CA ILE A 99 18.85 -15.27 -6.25
C ILE A 99 20.12 -14.99 -5.44
N SER A 100 21.00 -14.13 -5.94
CA SER A 100 22.24 -13.74 -5.28
C SER A 100 22.03 -13.07 -3.94
N ALA A 101 21.12 -12.10 -3.89
CA ALA A 101 20.78 -11.42 -2.65
C ALA A 101 20.18 -12.41 -1.65
N ASN A 102 19.29 -13.31 -2.09
CA ASN A 102 18.71 -14.32 -1.21
C ASN A 102 19.76 -15.28 -0.64
N TYR A 103 20.70 -15.76 -1.47
CA TYR A 103 21.81 -16.62 -1.02
C TYR A 103 22.77 -15.87 -0.09
N PHE A 104 23.10 -14.61 -0.41
CA PHE A 104 23.98 -13.78 0.42
C PHE A 104 23.41 -13.51 1.81
N TYR A 105 22.09 -13.30 1.91
CA TYR A 105 21.43 -13.06 3.18
C TYR A 105 20.96 -14.35 3.87
N ASP A 106 21.44 -15.53 3.46
CA ASP A 106 21.12 -16.83 4.03
C ASP A 106 19.59 -17.11 4.05
N GLU A 107 18.94 -16.91 2.90
CA GLU A 107 17.52 -17.16 2.62
C GLU A 107 16.54 -16.62 3.68
N PRO A 108 16.53 -15.30 3.95
CA PRO A 108 15.91 -14.77 5.15
C PRO A 108 14.39 -15.01 5.21
N SER A 109 13.73 -15.01 4.05
CA SER A 109 12.29 -15.28 3.93
C SER A 109 11.88 -16.72 4.30
N ALA A 110 12.80 -17.69 4.27
CA ALA A 110 12.49 -19.09 4.60
C ALA A 110 12.03 -19.27 6.06
N ASN A 111 12.54 -18.40 6.95
CA ASN A 111 12.26 -18.40 8.38
C ASN A 111 11.17 -17.40 8.80
N LEU A 112 10.53 -16.75 7.83
CA LEU A 112 9.43 -15.81 8.05
C LEU A 112 8.12 -16.42 7.55
N GLN A 113 7.06 -16.21 8.31
CA GLN A 113 5.70 -16.32 7.80
C GLN A 113 5.39 -15.05 7.00
N LEU A 114 6.00 -14.97 5.81
CA LEU A 114 5.89 -13.82 4.90
C LEU A 114 4.71 -14.00 3.95
N VAL A 115 3.87 -12.96 3.87
CA VAL A 115 2.78 -12.86 2.91
C VAL A 115 3.01 -11.71 1.91
N GLY A 116 2.63 -11.92 0.65
CA GLY A 116 2.80 -10.94 -0.44
C GLY A 116 1.47 -10.50 -1.03
N ILE A 117 1.30 -9.21 -1.32
CA ILE A 117 0.03 -8.67 -1.86
C ILE A 117 0.29 -7.89 -3.15
N THR A 118 -0.41 -8.25 -4.23
CA THR A 118 -0.50 -7.43 -5.44
C THR A 118 -1.93 -7.00 -5.74
N ALA A 119 -2.05 -5.80 -6.29
CA ALA A 119 -3.29 -5.21 -6.76
C ALA A 119 -2.98 -3.95 -7.59
N SER A 120 -3.93 -3.46 -8.38
CA SER A 120 -3.91 -2.04 -8.77
C SER A 120 -4.10 -1.20 -7.51
N ASN A 121 -5.23 -1.37 -6.82
CA ASN A 121 -5.59 -0.59 -5.64
C ASN A 121 -5.71 -1.46 -4.37
N GLY A 122 -5.39 -0.88 -3.21
CA GLY A 122 -5.62 -1.53 -1.91
C GLY A 122 -4.49 -2.42 -1.37
N LYS A 123 -3.29 -2.42 -2.01
CA LYS A 123 -2.10 -3.13 -1.50
C LYS A 123 -1.77 -2.71 -0.06
N THR A 124 -1.61 -1.40 0.15
CA THR A 124 -1.30 -0.80 1.46
C THR A 124 -2.39 -1.02 2.49
N SER A 125 -3.67 -0.83 2.12
CA SER A 125 -4.78 -1.08 3.06
C SER A 125 -4.83 -2.55 3.49
N THR A 126 -4.62 -3.48 2.56
CA THR A 126 -4.61 -4.92 2.86
C THR A 126 -3.40 -5.30 3.72
N SER A 127 -2.21 -4.77 3.41
CA SER A 127 -1.00 -5.07 4.18
C SER A 127 -1.10 -4.54 5.61
N LEU A 128 -1.67 -3.36 5.82
CA LEU A 128 -1.89 -2.79 7.13
C LEU A 128 -3.02 -3.48 7.91
N MET A 129 -4.10 -3.92 7.24
CA MET A 129 -5.12 -4.77 7.87
C MET A 129 -4.54 -6.11 8.32
N TYR A 130 -3.74 -6.78 7.48
CA TYR A 130 -3.04 -8.01 7.86
C TYR A 130 -2.10 -7.76 9.03
N LYS A 131 -1.30 -6.70 8.99
CA LYS A 131 -0.43 -6.29 10.11
C LYS A 131 -1.21 -6.04 11.40
N SER A 132 -2.40 -5.44 11.32
CA SER A 132 -3.30 -5.25 12.45
C SER A 132 -3.77 -6.58 13.05
N ILE A 133 -4.11 -7.57 12.21
CA ILE A 133 -4.40 -8.95 12.63
C ILE A 133 -3.22 -9.58 13.36
N VAL A 134 -2.02 -9.49 12.79
CA VAL A 134 -0.81 -10.04 13.42
C VAL A 134 -0.55 -9.40 14.79
N LYS A 135 -0.70 -8.08 14.90
CA LYS A 135 -0.55 -7.35 16.17
C LYS A 135 -1.63 -7.72 17.19
N ALA A 136 -2.89 -7.84 16.77
CA ALA A 136 -4.01 -8.23 17.65
C ALA A 136 -3.91 -9.68 18.16
N ALA A 137 -3.12 -10.51 17.48
CA ALA A 137 -2.74 -11.85 17.92
C ALA A 137 -1.48 -11.88 18.82
N GLY A 138 -0.90 -10.71 19.13
CA GLY A 138 0.25 -10.59 20.04
C GLY A 138 1.62 -10.77 19.39
N PHE A 139 1.72 -10.75 18.06
CA PHE A 139 2.98 -10.91 17.35
C PHE A 139 3.49 -9.58 16.77
N ASN A 140 4.82 -9.49 16.65
CA ASN A 140 5.45 -8.47 15.83
C ASN A 140 5.27 -8.80 14.35
N CYS A 141 5.13 -7.77 13.52
CA CYS A 141 4.95 -7.91 12.08
C CYS A 141 5.86 -6.93 11.34
N GLY A 142 6.73 -7.45 10.49
CA GLY A 142 7.47 -6.64 9.53
C GLY A 142 6.55 -6.12 8.43
N LEU A 143 6.83 -4.93 7.90
CA LEU A 143 6.10 -4.33 6.79
C LEU A 143 7.10 -3.85 5.73
N ILE A 144 6.85 -4.19 4.47
CA ILE A 144 7.57 -3.62 3.34
C ILE A 144 6.52 -3.12 2.35
N GLY A 145 6.29 -1.81 2.28
CA GLY A 145 5.24 -1.27 1.44
C GLY A 145 5.43 0.20 1.07
N THR A 146 4.36 0.80 0.57
CA THR A 146 4.36 2.16 0.00
C THR A 146 4.50 3.27 1.04
N VAL A 147 4.16 2.99 2.30
CA VAL A 147 4.25 3.97 3.39
C VAL A 147 5.64 3.96 4.00
N SER A 148 6.11 2.78 4.37
CA SER A 148 7.36 2.59 5.08
C SER A 148 7.89 1.18 4.90
N TYR A 149 9.17 1.03 5.18
CA TYR A 149 9.76 -0.25 5.53
C TYR A 149 9.93 -0.29 7.04
N GLU A 150 9.25 -1.23 7.68
CA GLU A 150 9.31 -1.43 9.12
C GLU A 150 9.89 -2.80 9.43
N THR A 151 11.02 -2.77 10.12
CA THR A 151 11.70 -3.93 10.69
C THR A 151 11.71 -3.76 12.22
N ALA A 152 12.44 -4.63 12.93
CA ALA A 152 12.69 -4.43 14.35
C ALA A 152 13.58 -3.21 14.66
N LYS A 153 14.48 -2.83 13.74
CA LYS A 153 15.51 -1.81 13.99
C LYS A 153 15.13 -0.43 13.46
N ARG A 154 14.23 -0.35 12.48
CA ARG A 154 13.91 0.91 11.82
C ARG A 154 12.48 0.94 11.28
N GLU A 155 11.96 2.15 11.24
CA GLU A 155 10.86 2.57 10.40
C GLU A 155 11.41 3.64 9.46
N GLU A 156 11.59 3.30 8.17
CA GLU A 156 12.10 4.24 7.17
C GLU A 156 11.05 4.48 6.08
N MET A 157 10.94 5.72 5.61
CA MET A 157 10.04 6.08 4.51
C MET A 157 10.48 5.34 3.24
N SER A 158 9.53 4.68 2.58
CA SER A 158 9.84 3.88 1.40
C SER A 158 10.09 4.75 0.17
N HIS A 159 11.18 4.51 -0.55
CA HIS A 159 11.41 5.11 -1.88
C HIS A 159 10.68 4.35 -3.00
N LEU A 160 10.38 3.07 -2.80
CA LEU A 160 9.71 2.20 -3.76
C LEU A 160 8.68 1.35 -2.99
N THR A 161 7.51 1.08 -3.59
CA THR A 161 6.56 0.13 -2.97
C THR A 161 7.18 -1.25 -2.77
N THR A 162 8.01 -1.69 -3.72
CA THR A 162 8.79 -2.92 -3.63
C THR A 162 10.27 -2.57 -3.83
N PRO A 163 11.13 -2.70 -2.80
CA PRO A 163 12.56 -2.40 -2.91
C PRO A 163 13.26 -3.23 -4.00
N ASP A 164 14.46 -2.82 -4.42
CA ASP A 164 15.33 -3.68 -5.22
C ASP A 164 15.68 -4.98 -4.47
N ALA A 165 16.15 -5.98 -5.21
CA ALA A 165 16.37 -7.32 -4.68
C ALA A 165 17.37 -7.36 -3.51
N VAL A 166 18.42 -6.52 -3.53
CA VAL A 166 19.46 -6.51 -2.49
C VAL A 166 18.91 -5.88 -1.22
N LYS A 167 18.29 -4.70 -1.33
CA LYS A 167 17.66 -4.03 -0.18
C LYS A 167 16.52 -4.86 0.40
N LEU A 168 15.70 -5.49 -0.44
CA LEU A 168 14.60 -6.36 0.00
C LEU A 168 15.10 -7.51 0.87
N GLN A 169 16.11 -8.25 0.41
CA GLN A 169 16.66 -9.37 1.17
C GLN A 169 17.36 -8.91 2.46
N SER A 170 18.02 -7.74 2.43
CA SER A 170 18.59 -7.11 3.63
C SER A 170 17.52 -6.79 4.69
N LEU A 171 16.39 -6.20 4.29
CA LEU A 171 15.27 -5.91 5.20
C LEU A 171 14.67 -7.19 5.80
N LEU A 172 14.51 -8.24 4.99
CA LEU A 172 14.02 -9.53 5.47
C LEU A 172 15.01 -10.21 6.42
N ALA A 173 16.31 -10.11 6.15
CA ALA A 173 17.35 -10.61 7.06
C ALA A 173 17.34 -9.87 8.39
N GLU A 174 17.16 -8.54 8.35
CA GLU A 174 17.00 -7.74 9.57
C GLU A 174 15.78 -8.19 10.38
N MET A 175 14.66 -8.52 9.75
CA MET A 175 13.50 -9.09 10.46
C MET A 175 13.83 -10.44 11.10
N ARG A 176 14.40 -11.38 10.33
CA ARG A 176 14.81 -12.70 10.82
C ARG A 176 15.74 -12.60 12.03
N ASP A 177 16.78 -11.77 11.91
CA ASP A 177 17.85 -11.65 12.92
C ASP A 177 17.37 -10.97 14.21
N ASN A 178 16.18 -10.36 14.18
CA ASN A 178 15.56 -9.72 15.34
C ASN A 178 14.26 -10.43 15.77
N ASN A 179 14.16 -11.74 15.47
CA ASN A 179 13.09 -12.63 15.91
C ASN A 179 11.68 -12.17 15.50
N TYR A 180 11.56 -11.45 14.38
CA TYR A 180 10.24 -11.28 13.77
C TYR A 180 9.88 -12.61 13.12
N GLU A 181 8.72 -13.16 13.50
CA GLU A 181 8.22 -14.40 12.91
C GLU A 181 7.37 -14.13 11.66
N LYS A 182 6.81 -12.93 11.54
CA LYS A 182 5.73 -12.61 10.62
C LYS A 182 6.03 -11.32 9.89
N ALA A 183 5.73 -11.30 8.59
CA ALA A 183 5.94 -10.13 7.76
C ALA A 183 4.91 -10.07 6.63
N VAL A 184 4.66 -8.87 6.14
CA VAL A 184 3.83 -8.61 4.97
C VAL A 184 4.54 -7.65 4.03
N MET A 185 4.43 -7.90 2.73
CA MET A 185 4.98 -7.00 1.73
C MET A 185 4.03 -6.71 0.56
N GLU A 186 4.14 -5.50 0.05
CA GLU A 186 3.47 -5.07 -1.18
C GLU A 186 4.32 -5.45 -2.41
N CYS A 187 3.71 -6.20 -3.33
CA CYS A 187 4.32 -6.66 -4.58
C CYS A 187 3.77 -5.81 -5.74
N SER A 188 4.45 -4.70 -6.05
CA SER A 188 4.13 -3.85 -7.19
C SER A 188 4.31 -4.58 -8.54
N SER A 189 3.57 -4.16 -9.57
CA SER A 189 3.73 -4.75 -10.92
C SER A 189 5.13 -4.51 -11.47
N ILE A 190 5.72 -3.33 -11.22
CA ILE A 190 7.09 -3.00 -11.62
C ILE A 190 8.09 -3.89 -10.86
N GLY A 191 7.89 -4.10 -9.56
CA GLY A 191 8.75 -4.99 -8.77
C GLY A 191 8.73 -6.43 -9.26
N LEU A 192 7.54 -6.94 -9.58
CA LEU A 192 7.35 -8.28 -10.15
C LEU A 192 7.94 -8.38 -11.56
N ASP A 193 7.71 -7.37 -12.40
CA ASP A 193 8.23 -7.35 -13.77
C ASP A 193 9.76 -7.31 -13.81
N GLN A 194 10.36 -6.57 -12.87
CA GLN A 194 11.81 -6.47 -12.69
C GLN A 194 12.39 -7.58 -11.81
N TYR A 195 11.60 -8.58 -11.42
CA TYR A 195 12.04 -9.74 -10.63
C TYR A 195 12.63 -9.39 -9.25
N ARG A 196 12.29 -8.24 -8.67
CA ARG A 196 12.88 -7.76 -7.40
C ARG A 196 12.60 -8.72 -6.24
N ASN A 197 11.41 -9.31 -6.21
CA ASN A 197 10.96 -10.26 -5.19
C ASN A 197 10.96 -11.72 -5.68
N TYR A 198 11.69 -12.03 -6.76
CA TYR A 198 11.67 -13.35 -7.39
C TYR A 198 12.12 -14.49 -6.47
N ALA A 199 13.15 -14.24 -5.65
CA ALA A 199 13.72 -15.26 -4.74
C ALA A 199 13.06 -15.29 -3.35
N VAL A 200 11.96 -14.57 -3.15
CA VAL A 200 11.26 -14.50 -1.87
C VAL A 200 10.38 -15.74 -1.69
N LYS A 201 10.50 -16.41 -0.54
CA LYS A 201 9.64 -17.53 -0.16
C LYS A 201 8.41 -17.02 0.57
N TYR A 202 7.24 -17.21 -0.02
CA TYR A 202 5.95 -16.81 0.56
C TYR A 202 5.21 -18.00 1.16
N LYS A 203 4.56 -17.78 2.32
CA LYS A 203 3.56 -18.72 2.85
C LYS A 203 2.21 -18.55 2.16
N ALA A 204 1.84 -17.29 1.88
CA ALA A 204 0.66 -16.97 1.11
C ALA A 204 0.87 -15.71 0.25
N VAL A 205 0.20 -15.64 -0.89
CA VAL A 205 0.19 -14.45 -1.75
C VAL A 205 -1.24 -14.10 -2.14
N ALA A 206 -1.55 -12.80 -2.27
CA ALA A 206 -2.86 -12.32 -2.67
C ALA A 206 -2.83 -11.49 -3.96
N PHE A 207 -3.81 -11.70 -4.83
CA PHE A 207 -4.11 -10.84 -5.98
C PHE A 207 -5.54 -10.28 -5.84
N ASN A 208 -5.65 -9.01 -5.45
CA ASN A 208 -6.94 -8.45 -5.01
C ASN A 208 -7.81 -7.88 -6.14
N ASN A 209 -7.21 -7.14 -7.08
CA ASN A 209 -7.93 -6.52 -8.19
C ASN A 209 -6.95 -6.05 -9.28
N ILE A 210 -7.48 -5.87 -10.49
CA ILE A 210 -6.77 -5.27 -11.61
C ILE A 210 -7.64 -4.23 -12.32
N SER A 211 -7.10 -3.02 -12.44
CA SER A 211 -7.68 -1.89 -13.19
C SER A 211 -6.58 -1.16 -13.96
N ARG A 212 -6.94 -0.41 -15.00
CA ARG A 212 -5.98 0.28 -15.89
C ARG A 212 -5.11 1.29 -15.12
N GLU A 213 -3.82 0.99 -14.97
CA GLU A 213 -2.82 1.80 -14.24
C GLU A 213 -1.42 1.49 -14.81
N HIS A 214 -0.45 2.40 -14.64
CA HIS A 214 0.97 2.22 -15.02
C HIS A 214 1.22 1.82 -16.49
N LEU A 215 0.36 2.26 -17.42
CA LEU A 215 0.50 1.91 -18.84
C LEU A 215 1.68 2.60 -19.53
N ASP A 216 2.14 3.72 -18.99
CA ASP A 216 3.37 4.39 -19.35
C ASP A 216 4.60 3.48 -19.22
N TYR A 217 4.63 2.65 -18.16
CA TYR A 217 5.68 1.65 -17.96
C TYR A 217 5.40 0.36 -18.75
N HIS A 218 4.19 -0.20 -18.62
CA HIS A 218 3.88 -1.54 -19.14
C HIS A 218 3.52 -1.56 -20.63
N GLY A 219 3.23 -0.40 -21.24
CA GLY A 219 2.82 -0.25 -22.65
C GLY A 219 1.41 -0.73 -22.96
N SER A 220 0.89 -1.76 -22.27
CA SER A 220 -0.46 -2.28 -22.45
C SER A 220 -1.06 -2.84 -21.16
N PHE A 221 -2.38 -2.93 -21.11
CA PHE A 221 -3.09 -3.56 -19.98
C PHE A 221 -2.77 -5.06 -19.86
N VAL A 222 -2.55 -5.74 -20.99
CA VAL A 222 -2.19 -7.17 -21.01
C VAL A 222 -0.84 -7.38 -20.35
N ALA A 223 0.18 -6.61 -20.76
CA ALA A 223 1.52 -6.67 -20.14
C ALA A 223 1.47 -6.34 -18.65
N TYR A 224 0.66 -5.36 -18.24
CA TYR A 224 0.46 -5.02 -16.83
C TYR A 224 -0.17 -6.18 -16.02
N LEU A 225 -1.17 -6.86 -16.57
CA LEU A 225 -1.78 -8.03 -15.96
C LEU A 225 -0.77 -9.19 -15.87
N GLU A 226 -0.03 -9.47 -16.95
CA GLU A 226 1.01 -10.50 -16.99
C GLU A 226 2.09 -10.25 -15.93
N ALA A 227 2.53 -8.99 -15.77
CA ALA A 227 3.47 -8.61 -14.73
C ALA A 227 2.96 -8.94 -13.31
N LYS A 228 1.68 -8.71 -13.01
CA LYS A 228 1.11 -9.07 -11.69
C LYS A 228 0.93 -10.58 -11.53
N LEU A 229 0.55 -11.28 -12.60
CA LEU A 229 0.40 -12.74 -12.58
C LEU A 229 1.69 -13.45 -12.17
N LYS A 230 2.87 -12.86 -12.43
CA LYS A 230 4.17 -13.36 -11.94
C LYS A 230 4.18 -13.65 -10.42
N LEU A 231 3.38 -12.96 -9.60
CA LEU A 231 3.29 -13.26 -8.17
C LEU A 231 2.77 -14.69 -7.92
N ILE A 232 1.76 -15.12 -8.69
CA ILE A 232 1.11 -16.43 -8.52
C ILE A 232 1.68 -17.52 -9.45
N THR A 233 2.37 -17.13 -10.53
CA THR A 233 2.94 -18.04 -11.52
C THR A 233 4.46 -18.21 -11.40
N GLU A 234 5.21 -17.25 -10.85
CA GLU A 234 6.67 -17.31 -10.74
C GLU A 234 7.17 -17.25 -9.30
N CYS A 235 6.57 -16.40 -8.45
CA CYS A 235 7.00 -16.24 -7.05
C CYS A 235 6.36 -17.25 -6.09
N ALA A 236 5.12 -17.66 -6.36
CA ALA A 236 4.46 -18.74 -5.61
C ALA A 236 5.00 -20.11 -6.04
N ASP A 237 5.16 -21.00 -5.06
CA ASP A 237 5.45 -22.42 -5.29
C ASP A 237 4.22 -23.30 -5.00
N SER A 238 4.39 -24.62 -5.08
CA SER A 238 3.30 -25.58 -4.85
C SER A 238 2.80 -25.64 -3.40
N LYS A 239 3.51 -25.03 -2.45
CA LYS A 239 3.16 -24.94 -1.03
C LYS A 239 2.57 -23.56 -0.68
N THR A 240 2.90 -22.52 -1.44
CA THR A 240 2.34 -21.17 -1.25
C THR A 240 0.83 -21.18 -1.44
N LYS A 241 0.06 -20.70 -0.46
CA LYS A 241 -1.38 -20.49 -0.62
C LYS A 241 -1.65 -19.27 -1.50
N VAL A 242 -2.51 -19.41 -2.50
CA VAL A 242 -2.80 -18.34 -3.47
C VAL A 242 -4.21 -17.80 -3.23
N ILE A 243 -4.29 -16.56 -2.76
CA ILE A 243 -5.52 -15.86 -2.43
C ILE A 243 -5.95 -15.01 -3.63
N LEU A 244 -7.15 -15.24 -4.14
CA LEU A 244 -7.64 -14.54 -5.34
C LEU A 244 -9.02 -13.91 -5.09
N ASN A 245 -9.20 -12.69 -5.58
CA ASN A 245 -10.54 -12.10 -5.63
C ASN A 245 -11.33 -12.73 -6.78
N PHE A 246 -12.39 -13.46 -6.42
CA PHE A 246 -13.25 -14.15 -7.37
C PHE A 246 -14.29 -13.23 -8.02
N ASP A 247 -14.47 -12.01 -7.51
CA ASP A 247 -15.31 -10.99 -8.15
C ASP A 247 -14.58 -10.24 -9.27
N ASP A 248 -13.26 -10.32 -9.33
CA ASP A 248 -12.48 -9.76 -10.43
C ASP A 248 -12.40 -10.77 -11.58
N ALA A 249 -13.13 -10.49 -12.67
CA ALA A 249 -13.25 -11.39 -13.80
C ALA A 249 -11.91 -11.74 -14.47
N ALA A 250 -10.97 -10.80 -14.53
CA ALA A 250 -9.66 -11.03 -15.15
C ALA A 250 -8.79 -11.94 -14.28
N ILE A 251 -8.85 -11.78 -12.96
CA ILE A 251 -8.17 -12.65 -11.99
C ILE A 251 -8.82 -14.05 -12.00
N TYR A 252 -10.15 -14.12 -11.89
CA TYR A 252 -10.89 -15.39 -11.87
C TYR A 252 -10.64 -16.23 -13.13
N ALA A 253 -10.60 -15.60 -14.31
CA ALA A 253 -10.30 -16.28 -15.57
C ALA A 253 -8.88 -16.88 -15.63
N LYS A 254 -7.94 -16.36 -14.83
CA LYS A 254 -6.53 -16.78 -14.79
C LYS A 254 -6.18 -17.64 -13.57
N ARG A 255 -7.17 -17.98 -12.74
CA ARG A 255 -6.96 -18.72 -11.47
C ARG A 255 -6.20 -20.03 -11.64
N GLU A 256 -6.45 -20.77 -12.72
CA GLU A 256 -5.80 -22.06 -13.01
C GLU A 256 -4.30 -21.93 -13.33
N LEU A 257 -3.77 -20.71 -13.49
CA LEU A 257 -2.33 -20.46 -13.60
C LEU A 257 -1.61 -20.46 -12.24
N ALA A 258 -2.35 -20.40 -11.13
CA ALA A 258 -1.77 -20.42 -9.79
C ALA A 258 -1.00 -21.72 -9.55
N LYS A 259 0.25 -21.60 -9.08
CA LYS A 259 1.10 -22.78 -8.80
C LYS A 259 0.75 -23.52 -7.51
N GLY A 260 0.13 -22.83 -6.55
CA GLY A 260 -0.21 -23.38 -5.25
C GLY A 260 -1.72 -23.44 -4.99
N PRO A 261 -2.15 -23.98 -3.83
CA PRO A 261 -3.57 -24.15 -3.51
C PRO A 261 -4.30 -22.81 -3.46
N ILE A 262 -5.45 -22.73 -4.13
CA ILE A 262 -6.23 -21.50 -4.27
C ILE A 262 -7.23 -21.35 -3.12
N ILE A 263 -7.36 -20.14 -2.59
CA ILE A 263 -8.46 -19.71 -1.72
C ILE A 263 -9.09 -18.46 -2.37
N GLY A 264 -10.32 -18.60 -2.83
CA GLY A 264 -11.10 -17.51 -3.40
C GLY A 264 -11.82 -16.70 -2.33
N PHE A 265 -11.80 -15.37 -2.48
CA PHE A 265 -12.68 -14.49 -1.71
C PHE A 265 -13.60 -13.66 -2.60
N ALA A 266 -14.78 -13.31 -2.11
CA ALA A 266 -15.79 -12.58 -2.88
C ALA A 266 -16.85 -11.90 -2.00
N ASP A 267 -17.65 -11.02 -2.60
CA ASP A 267 -18.94 -10.61 -2.04
C ASP A 267 -20.00 -11.69 -2.32
N ALA A 268 -20.70 -12.13 -1.28
CA ALA A 268 -21.74 -13.13 -1.37
C ALA A 268 -22.87 -12.75 -2.35
N LYS A 269 -23.14 -11.45 -2.56
CA LYS A 269 -24.16 -11.02 -3.52
C LYS A 269 -23.85 -11.43 -4.96
N ASN A 270 -22.57 -11.61 -5.30
CA ASN A 270 -22.10 -12.01 -6.63
C ASN A 270 -22.03 -13.54 -6.80
N TRP A 271 -22.31 -14.28 -5.72
CA TRP A 271 -22.18 -15.73 -5.62
C TRP A 271 -23.44 -16.35 -4.99
N PRO A 272 -24.62 -16.22 -5.63
CA PRO A 272 -25.84 -16.83 -5.14
C PRO A 272 -25.74 -18.36 -5.14
N ASP A 273 -26.58 -19.03 -4.34
CA ASP A 273 -26.58 -20.49 -4.20
C ASP A 273 -26.68 -21.22 -5.55
N SER A 274 -27.43 -20.69 -6.51
CA SER A 274 -27.51 -21.26 -7.87
C SER A 274 -26.17 -21.33 -8.58
N LYS A 275 -25.31 -20.31 -8.40
CA LYS A 275 -23.95 -20.27 -8.95
C LYS A 275 -23.01 -21.17 -8.16
N LEU A 276 -23.09 -21.15 -6.82
CA LEU A 276 -22.28 -22.01 -5.96
C LEU A 276 -22.55 -23.51 -6.20
N ASN A 277 -23.82 -23.88 -6.42
CA ASN A 277 -24.26 -25.26 -6.64
C ASN A 277 -24.00 -25.78 -8.07
N SER A 278 -23.69 -24.90 -9.02
CA SER A 278 -23.42 -25.26 -10.43
C SER A 278 -21.94 -25.35 -10.77
N LEU A 279 -21.06 -24.99 -9.84
CA LEU A 279 -19.61 -25.01 -10.01
C LEU A 279 -18.96 -26.08 -9.15
N ALA A 280 -17.79 -26.55 -9.56
CA ALA A 280 -16.97 -27.39 -8.71
C ALA A 280 -16.52 -26.60 -7.47
N ALA A 281 -16.34 -27.28 -6.33
CA ALA A 281 -15.98 -26.62 -5.07
C ALA A 281 -14.71 -25.76 -5.17
N LYS A 282 -13.73 -26.17 -6.00
CA LYS A 282 -12.49 -25.44 -6.28
C LYS A 282 -12.70 -24.09 -7.00
N ASP A 283 -13.81 -23.94 -7.69
CA ASP A 283 -14.18 -22.76 -8.48
C ASP A 283 -15.12 -21.82 -7.71
N CYS A 284 -15.53 -22.21 -6.50
CA CYS A 284 -16.32 -21.39 -5.60
C CYS A 284 -15.40 -20.67 -4.59
N PRO A 285 -15.74 -19.45 -4.16
CA PRO A 285 -15.02 -18.77 -3.08
C PRO A 285 -15.21 -19.51 -1.76
N GLN A 286 -14.20 -19.44 -0.90
CA GLN A 286 -14.17 -20.02 0.44
C GLN A 286 -14.39 -18.96 1.53
N VAL A 287 -14.09 -17.70 1.22
CA VAL A 287 -14.18 -16.57 2.15
C VAL A 287 -15.08 -15.50 1.54
N LEU A 288 -16.16 -15.14 2.23
CA LEU A 288 -17.22 -14.29 1.69
C LEU A 288 -17.55 -13.15 2.65
N ALA A 289 -17.94 -12.00 2.09
CA ALA A 289 -18.66 -10.97 2.84
C ALA A 289 -20.15 -11.06 2.52
N ALA A 290 -20.99 -11.19 3.54
CA ALA A 290 -22.44 -11.16 3.41
C ALA A 290 -23.03 -10.01 4.24
N GLN A 291 -24.24 -9.56 3.90
CA GLN A 291 -24.95 -8.50 4.64
C GLN A 291 -24.10 -7.24 4.85
N ILE A 292 -23.44 -6.77 3.78
CA ILE A 292 -22.60 -5.57 3.83
C ILE A 292 -23.50 -4.34 4.04
N ASP A 293 -23.28 -3.65 5.16
CA ASP A 293 -23.89 -2.38 5.50
C ASP A 293 -22.81 -1.29 5.54
N LEU A 294 -22.95 -0.30 4.65
CA LEU A 294 -22.07 0.85 4.50
C LEU A 294 -22.74 2.16 4.95
N SER A 295 -24.00 2.09 5.41
CA SER A 295 -24.83 3.28 5.67
C SER A 295 -24.30 4.14 6.80
N LYS A 296 -23.66 3.54 7.81
CA LYS A 296 -23.18 4.21 9.03
C LYS A 296 -21.80 4.84 8.91
N GLY A 297 -21.30 5.06 7.69
CA GLY A 297 -19.99 5.66 7.46
C GLY A 297 -18.80 4.78 7.89
N THR A 298 -19.07 3.51 8.20
CA THR A 298 -18.12 2.42 8.43
C THR A 298 -18.70 1.15 7.85
N ALA A 299 -17.84 0.22 7.45
CA ALA A 299 -18.30 -1.02 6.85
C ALA A 299 -18.57 -2.09 7.91
N ASN A 300 -19.81 -2.54 7.98
CA ASN A 300 -20.21 -3.71 8.76
C ASN A 300 -20.58 -4.85 7.81
N PHE A 301 -20.16 -6.07 8.10
CA PHE A 301 -20.51 -7.23 7.30
C PHE A 301 -20.35 -8.52 8.10
N ASN A 302 -20.92 -9.60 7.60
CA ASN A 302 -20.67 -10.95 8.08
C ASN A 302 -19.52 -11.57 7.27
N LEU A 303 -18.42 -11.89 7.94
CA LEU A 303 -17.35 -12.72 7.40
C LEU A 303 -17.81 -14.17 7.43
N VAL A 304 -18.02 -14.75 6.26
CA VAL A 304 -18.51 -16.11 6.06
C VAL A 304 -17.36 -16.97 5.53
N VAL A 305 -17.01 -18.04 6.24
CA VAL A 305 -15.81 -18.84 5.96
C VAL A 305 -16.18 -20.32 5.90
N LYS A 306 -15.79 -21.01 4.82
CA LYS A 306 -15.97 -22.48 4.73
C LYS A 306 -15.13 -23.21 5.79
N ARG A 307 -15.72 -24.20 6.47
CA ARG A 307 -15.02 -24.97 7.52
C ARG A 307 -13.79 -25.73 7.01
N GLU A 308 -13.79 -26.14 5.74
CA GLU A 308 -12.69 -26.87 5.12
C GLU A 308 -11.35 -26.13 5.23
N ILE A 309 -11.36 -24.79 5.10
CA ILE A 309 -10.12 -24.00 5.18
C ILE A 309 -9.67 -23.73 6.61
N LEU A 310 -10.49 -24.09 7.61
CA LEU A 310 -10.15 -24.03 9.04
C LEU A 310 -9.52 -25.33 9.55
N GLY A 311 -9.34 -26.34 8.68
CA GLY A 311 -8.82 -27.65 9.09
C GLY A 311 -9.77 -28.46 9.98
N GLN A 312 -11.06 -28.08 10.03
CA GLN A 312 -12.09 -28.77 10.79
C GLN A 312 -12.89 -29.66 9.82
N ALA A 313 -12.72 -30.99 9.93
CA ALA A 313 -13.43 -31.95 9.10
C ALA A 313 -14.94 -31.97 9.37
N ASP A 314 -15.69 -32.37 8.33
CA ASP A 314 -17.15 -32.43 8.19
C ASP A 314 -17.92 -32.86 9.45
N ASN A 315 -18.41 -31.88 10.23
CA ASN A 315 -19.71 -32.03 10.89
C ASN A 315 -20.75 -31.42 9.95
N ALA A 316 -21.46 -32.30 9.24
CA ALA A 316 -22.32 -32.02 8.08
C ALA A 316 -23.52 -31.07 8.32
N ALA A 317 -23.68 -30.50 9.51
CA ALA A 317 -24.81 -29.62 9.83
C ALA A 317 -24.59 -28.16 9.43
N GLU A 318 -23.34 -27.66 9.40
CA GLU A 318 -23.04 -26.26 9.06
C GLU A 318 -21.73 -26.13 8.26
N ALA A 319 -21.81 -25.99 6.94
CA ALA A 319 -20.65 -25.90 6.03
C ALA A 319 -19.81 -24.61 6.21
N PHE A 320 -20.37 -23.58 6.85
CA PHE A 320 -19.74 -22.27 7.02
C PHE A 320 -19.71 -21.84 8.49
N VAL A 321 -18.70 -21.04 8.84
CA VAL A 321 -18.64 -20.25 10.06
C VAL A 321 -18.88 -18.79 9.72
N VAL A 322 -19.73 -18.13 10.49
CA VAL A 322 -20.08 -16.72 10.30
C VAL A 322 -19.60 -15.90 11.49
N LYS A 323 -18.89 -14.81 11.24
CA LYS A 323 -18.47 -13.84 12.26
C LYS A 323 -18.86 -12.43 11.84
N PRO A 324 -19.54 -11.64 12.68
CA PRO A 324 -19.77 -10.23 12.39
C PRO A 324 -18.43 -9.48 12.47
N VAL A 325 -18.22 -8.54 11.55
CA VAL A 325 -17.06 -7.65 11.49
C VAL A 325 -17.53 -6.22 11.36
N LYS A 326 -16.99 -5.33 12.19
CA LYS A 326 -17.22 -3.88 12.14
C LYS A 326 -15.91 -3.13 11.90
N LEU A 327 -15.64 -2.76 10.65
CA LEU A 327 -14.44 -1.98 10.34
C LEU A 327 -14.57 -0.55 10.86
N GLN A 328 -13.46 0.05 11.25
CA GLN A 328 -13.41 1.50 11.55
C GLN A 328 -13.26 2.35 10.28
N VAL A 329 -13.05 1.69 9.14
CA VAL A 329 -12.89 2.34 7.84
C VAL A 329 -14.15 2.19 6.98
N PRO A 330 -14.53 3.25 6.24
CA PRO A 330 -15.66 3.24 5.31
C PRO A 330 -15.37 2.48 4.01
N GLY A 331 -16.46 2.23 3.26
CA GLY A 331 -16.43 1.91 1.84
C GLY A 331 -16.35 0.42 1.51
N TYR A 332 -16.96 0.07 0.38
CA TYR A 332 -17.02 -1.30 -0.13
C TYR A 332 -15.63 -1.93 -0.36
N HIS A 333 -14.68 -1.14 -0.88
CA HIS A 333 -13.32 -1.61 -1.11
C HIS A 333 -12.59 -2.00 0.19
N SER A 334 -12.92 -1.37 1.32
CA SER A 334 -12.37 -1.74 2.62
C SER A 334 -12.84 -3.13 3.05
N VAL A 335 -14.08 -3.50 2.73
CA VAL A 335 -14.58 -4.88 2.91
C VAL A 335 -13.77 -5.87 2.07
N MET A 336 -13.54 -5.56 0.79
CA MET A 336 -12.78 -6.45 -0.09
C MET A 336 -11.31 -6.59 0.34
N ASN A 337 -10.69 -5.50 0.82
CA ASN A 337 -9.34 -5.55 1.39
C ASN A 337 -9.32 -6.36 2.70
N ALA A 338 -10.36 -6.24 3.54
CA ALA A 338 -10.51 -7.02 4.76
C ALA A 338 -10.67 -8.52 4.46
N LEU A 339 -11.44 -8.90 3.42
CA LEU A 339 -11.54 -10.30 2.98
C LEU A 339 -10.19 -10.85 2.50
N SER A 340 -9.41 -10.05 1.76
CA SER A 340 -8.07 -10.45 1.33
C SER A 340 -7.13 -10.63 2.52
N ALA A 341 -7.10 -9.68 3.46
CA ALA A 341 -6.30 -9.77 4.67
C ALA A 341 -6.70 -10.96 5.56
N ALA A 342 -8.01 -11.19 5.74
CA ALA A 342 -8.54 -12.34 6.44
C ALA A 342 -8.14 -13.66 5.78
N SER A 343 -8.25 -13.74 4.45
CA SER A 343 -7.88 -14.94 3.69
C SER A 343 -6.38 -15.25 3.78
N LEU A 344 -5.53 -14.22 3.72
CA LEU A 344 -4.09 -14.36 3.97
C LEU A 344 -3.83 -14.85 5.39
N ALA A 345 -4.49 -14.29 6.40
CA ALA A 345 -4.33 -14.67 7.80
C ALA A 345 -4.78 -16.12 8.05
N LEU A 346 -5.93 -16.53 7.51
CA LEU A 346 -6.41 -17.92 7.56
C LEU A 346 -5.41 -18.88 6.91
N ALA A 347 -4.89 -18.53 5.74
CA ALA A 347 -3.93 -19.34 5.00
C ALA A 347 -2.63 -19.62 5.77
N VAL A 348 -2.32 -18.80 6.77
CA VAL A 348 -1.14 -18.92 7.61
C VAL A 348 -1.47 -19.21 9.09
N GLY A 349 -2.69 -19.66 9.38
CA GLY A 349 -3.05 -20.29 10.64
C GLY A 349 -3.63 -19.38 11.73
N PHE A 350 -4.01 -18.13 11.43
CA PHE A 350 -4.72 -17.30 12.39
C PHE A 350 -6.16 -17.76 12.61
N SER A 351 -6.62 -17.69 13.86
CA SER A 351 -8.01 -17.96 14.21
C SER A 351 -8.95 -16.86 13.73
N LEU A 352 -10.23 -17.18 13.52
CA LEU A 352 -11.23 -16.20 13.15
C LEU A 352 -11.38 -15.08 14.19
N ASP A 353 -11.21 -15.38 15.48
CA ASP A 353 -11.33 -14.36 16.53
C ASP A 353 -10.15 -13.39 16.51
N GLU A 354 -8.92 -13.85 16.22
CA GLU A 354 -7.77 -12.97 16.00
C GLU A 354 -7.96 -12.09 14.77
N ILE A 355 -8.49 -12.67 13.69
CA ILE A 355 -8.78 -11.95 12.45
C ILE A 355 -9.81 -10.85 12.69
N VAL A 356 -10.95 -11.17 13.32
CA VAL A 356 -12.01 -10.18 13.61
C VAL A 356 -11.43 -9.07 14.48
N ARG A 357 -10.76 -9.38 15.59
CA ARG A 357 -10.14 -8.36 16.47
C ARG A 357 -9.17 -7.46 15.70
N GLY A 358 -8.34 -8.04 14.84
CA GLY A 358 -7.39 -7.30 14.01
C GLY A 358 -8.03 -6.37 13.01
N LEU A 359 -9.06 -6.84 12.31
CA LEU A 359 -9.80 -6.05 11.34
C LEU A 359 -10.57 -4.89 12.01
N GLU A 360 -11.21 -5.14 13.16
CA GLU A 360 -11.94 -4.13 13.91
C GLU A 360 -11.02 -3.10 14.61
N ALA A 361 -9.77 -3.48 14.89
CA ALA A 361 -8.75 -2.58 15.42
C ALA A 361 -8.09 -1.68 14.36
N TYR A 362 -8.21 -2.01 13.07
CA TYR A 362 -7.61 -1.24 12.00
C TYR A 362 -8.39 0.06 11.74
N THR A 363 -7.74 1.20 11.95
CA THR A 363 -8.34 2.55 11.88
C THR A 363 -8.16 3.26 10.54
N GLY A 364 -7.48 2.62 9.57
CA GLY A 364 -7.22 3.20 8.26
C GLY A 364 -5.83 3.76 8.10
N ILE A 365 -5.63 4.42 6.96
CA ILE A 365 -4.44 5.23 6.69
C ILE A 365 -4.85 6.67 6.93
N GLU A 366 -3.97 7.42 7.58
CA GLU A 366 -4.19 8.84 7.79
C GLU A 366 -4.53 9.56 6.47
N ARG A 367 -5.59 10.38 6.50
CA ARG A 367 -6.11 11.13 5.35
C ARG A 367 -6.49 10.24 4.15
N ARG A 368 -6.97 9.01 4.39
CA ARG A 368 -7.58 8.13 3.38
C ARG A 368 -9.03 7.82 3.75
N PHE A 369 -9.90 8.77 3.45
CA PHE A 369 -11.31 8.84 3.84
C PHE A 369 -11.49 8.42 5.31
N GLN A 370 -10.63 8.98 6.15
CA GLN A 370 -10.47 8.64 7.56
C GLN A 370 -11.60 9.28 8.35
N ARG A 371 -12.31 8.48 9.15
CA ARG A 371 -13.31 8.98 10.09
C ARG A 371 -12.60 9.62 11.29
N ILE A 372 -12.76 10.92 11.45
CA ILE A 372 -12.15 11.70 12.55
C ILE A 372 -13.08 11.76 13.74
N LEU A 373 -14.37 12.02 13.51
CA LEU A 373 -15.33 12.15 14.59
C LEU A 373 -16.68 11.65 14.12
N ALA A 374 -17.38 10.90 14.96
CA ALA A 374 -18.73 10.41 14.69
C ALA A 374 -19.36 9.96 16.02
N PRO A 375 -20.70 9.79 16.08
CA PRO A 375 -21.33 9.14 17.21
C PRO A 375 -20.68 7.79 17.50
N GLY A 376 -20.21 7.60 18.74
CA GLY A 376 -19.49 6.38 19.15
C GLY A 376 -17.97 6.40 18.98
N THR A 377 -17.38 7.44 18.39
CA THR A 377 -15.91 7.63 18.36
C THR A 377 -15.34 7.88 19.76
N ILE A 378 -16.12 8.51 20.63
CA ILE A 378 -15.73 8.87 22.00
C ILE A 378 -16.28 7.82 22.99
N PRO A 379 -15.59 7.51 24.11
CA PRO A 379 -16.06 6.54 25.11
C PRO A 379 -17.50 6.80 25.55
N ALA A 380 -18.30 5.73 25.69
CA ALA A 380 -19.74 5.82 25.95
C ALA A 380 -20.09 6.53 27.27
N ASN A 381 -19.18 6.55 28.24
CA ASN A 381 -19.33 7.24 29.52
C ASN A 381 -18.90 8.73 29.48
N SER A 382 -18.40 9.22 28.34
CA SER A 382 -17.91 10.57 28.20
C SER A 382 -19.05 11.59 28.06
N PRO A 383 -19.02 12.73 28.76
CA PRO A 383 -19.99 13.82 28.58
C PRO A 383 -20.00 14.39 27.16
N TRP A 384 -18.93 14.19 26.38
CA TRP A 384 -18.83 14.65 25.00
C TRP A 384 -19.89 14.04 24.08
N GLN A 385 -20.40 12.83 24.37
CA GLN A 385 -21.32 12.12 23.47
C GLN A 385 -22.59 12.90 23.12
N LYS A 386 -23.06 13.79 24.01
CA LYS A 386 -24.25 14.63 23.75
C LYS A 386 -24.03 15.72 22.70
N TYR A 387 -22.78 16.01 22.36
CA TYR A 387 -22.38 17.07 21.42
C TYR A 387 -21.87 16.53 20.09
N ILE A 388 -21.73 15.21 19.96
CA ILE A 388 -21.24 14.55 18.74
C ILE A 388 -22.40 13.80 18.09
N ASP A 389 -23.22 14.53 17.33
CA ASP A 389 -24.36 14.00 16.57
C ASP A 389 -24.18 14.13 15.04
N TYR A 390 -23.02 14.60 14.58
CA TYR A 390 -22.60 14.66 13.17
C TYR A 390 -21.27 13.92 12.98
N GLN A 391 -20.84 13.79 11.73
CA GLN A 391 -19.62 13.07 11.37
C GLN A 391 -18.60 14.00 10.72
N ILE A 392 -17.31 13.75 10.96
CA ILE A 392 -16.18 14.45 10.34
C ILE A 392 -15.26 13.42 9.70
N TYR A 393 -14.98 13.59 8.41
CA TYR A 393 -14.07 12.77 7.63
C TYR A 393 -12.93 13.61 7.08
N ASP A 394 -11.74 13.02 6.95
CA ASP A 394 -10.55 13.64 6.36
C ASP A 394 -10.01 12.79 5.22
N ASP A 395 -9.77 13.42 4.07
CA ASP A 395 -9.22 12.74 2.91
C ASP A 395 -8.24 13.58 2.08
N HIS A 396 -7.27 12.87 1.50
CA HIS A 396 -6.24 13.41 0.65
C HIS A 396 -6.67 13.49 -0.83
N PHE A 397 -7.36 14.58 -1.18
CA PHE A 397 -7.87 14.88 -2.53
C PHE A 397 -6.73 15.31 -3.48
N ALA A 398 -5.82 14.39 -3.78
CA ALA A 398 -4.63 14.67 -4.60
C ALA A 398 -4.80 14.44 -6.10
N ASN A 399 -5.70 13.54 -6.49
CA ASN A 399 -5.95 13.16 -7.88
C ASN A 399 -7.38 12.60 -8.04
N PRO A 400 -7.90 12.52 -9.29
CA PRO A 400 -9.25 12.02 -9.57
C PRO A 400 -9.56 10.63 -9.01
N GLY A 401 -8.59 9.72 -8.98
CA GLY A 401 -8.77 8.37 -8.45
C GLY A 401 -9.08 8.35 -6.96
N ASN A 402 -8.30 9.09 -6.16
CA ASN A 402 -8.55 9.24 -4.71
C ASN A 402 -9.91 9.89 -4.46
N ILE A 403 -10.22 10.95 -5.20
CA ILE A 403 -11.46 11.72 -5.03
C ILE A 403 -12.68 10.84 -5.30
N CYS A 404 -12.69 10.13 -6.43
CA CYS A 404 -13.78 9.20 -6.78
C CYS A 404 -14.05 8.17 -5.67
N PHE A 405 -13.02 7.68 -4.99
CA PHE A 405 -13.18 6.70 -3.91
C PHE A 405 -13.98 7.26 -2.73
N SER A 406 -13.61 8.45 -2.26
CA SER A 406 -14.24 9.12 -1.13
C SER A 406 -15.68 9.54 -1.46
N LEU A 407 -15.90 10.08 -2.66
CA LEU A 407 -17.23 10.48 -3.10
C LEU A 407 -18.17 9.29 -3.32
N ASN A 408 -17.69 8.17 -3.87
CA ASN A 408 -18.48 6.94 -3.97
C ASN A 408 -18.90 6.42 -2.59
N SER A 409 -18.01 6.51 -1.60
CA SER A 409 -18.32 6.10 -0.22
C SER A 409 -19.40 7.01 0.37
N LEU A 410 -19.31 8.33 0.17
CA LEU A 410 -20.34 9.28 0.58
C LEU A 410 -21.70 8.98 -0.08
N CYS A 411 -21.74 8.64 -1.36
CA CYS A 411 -22.98 8.26 -2.05
C CYS A 411 -23.70 7.05 -1.41
N GLN A 412 -23.01 6.23 -0.62
CA GLN A 412 -23.54 5.03 0.03
C GLN A 412 -23.89 5.24 1.51
N MET A 413 -23.52 6.39 2.08
CA MET A 413 -23.73 6.71 3.48
C MET A 413 -25.10 7.35 3.72
N ASP A 414 -25.70 7.07 4.87
CA ASP A 414 -26.87 7.78 5.33
C ASP A 414 -26.46 8.96 6.23
N TYR A 415 -26.75 10.17 5.78
CA TYR A 415 -26.47 11.43 6.46
C TYR A 415 -27.50 12.47 6.00
N ARG A 416 -27.65 13.58 6.69
CA ARG A 416 -28.65 14.59 6.29
C ARG A 416 -28.12 15.51 5.19
N LYS A 417 -27.03 16.22 5.46
CA LYS A 417 -26.34 17.08 4.49
C LYS A 417 -24.84 16.87 4.53
N LEU A 418 -24.18 17.20 3.42
CA LEU A 418 -22.72 17.21 3.30
C LEU A 418 -22.20 18.65 3.26
N HIS A 419 -21.20 18.94 4.09
CA HIS A 419 -20.41 20.16 4.07
C HIS A 419 -18.98 19.79 3.66
N ILE A 420 -18.47 20.37 2.59
CA ILE A 420 -17.09 20.15 2.14
C ILE A 420 -16.26 21.36 2.53
N VAL A 421 -15.17 21.14 3.28
CA VAL A 421 -14.09 22.12 3.46
C VAL A 421 -12.94 21.68 2.57
N TYR A 422 -12.67 22.42 1.51
CA TYR A 422 -11.71 22.08 0.46
C TYR A 422 -10.48 22.99 0.51
N ALA A 423 -9.32 22.44 0.85
CA ALA A 423 -8.05 23.13 0.71
C ALA A 423 -7.52 23.05 -0.73
N ILE A 424 -7.39 24.21 -1.38
CA ILE A 424 -6.82 24.34 -2.72
C ILE A 424 -5.35 23.92 -2.69
N ARG A 425 -4.89 23.22 -3.72
CA ARG A 425 -3.55 22.65 -3.75
C ARG A 425 -2.54 23.68 -4.27
N GLY A 426 -1.58 24.07 -3.42
CA GLY A 426 -0.55 25.05 -3.76
C GLY A 426 0.74 24.45 -4.31
N LYS A 427 1.37 25.14 -5.28
CA LYS A 427 2.63 24.79 -5.95
C LYS A 427 2.66 23.36 -6.50
N ARG A 428 1.58 22.94 -7.14
CA ARG A 428 1.48 21.63 -7.81
C ARG A 428 0.98 21.74 -9.25
N GLY A 429 0.67 22.96 -9.70
CA GLY A 429 0.26 23.26 -11.06
C GLY A 429 -1.24 23.50 -11.19
N VAL A 430 -1.61 24.27 -12.20
CA VAL A 430 -3.01 24.62 -12.49
C VAL A 430 -3.83 23.40 -12.95
N THR A 431 -3.23 22.52 -13.75
CA THR A 431 -3.90 21.34 -14.33
C THR A 431 -4.49 20.43 -13.26
N VAL A 432 -3.72 20.12 -12.22
CA VAL A 432 -4.18 19.21 -11.16
C VAL A 432 -5.31 19.81 -10.33
N ASN A 433 -5.30 21.13 -10.11
CA ASN A 433 -6.40 21.80 -9.44
C ASN A 433 -7.69 21.69 -10.27
N SER A 434 -7.62 21.98 -11.57
CA SER A 434 -8.78 21.85 -12.47
C SER A 434 -9.29 20.41 -12.55
N GLU A 435 -8.41 19.42 -12.76
CA GLU A 435 -8.80 17.99 -12.85
C GLU A 435 -9.50 17.49 -11.58
N ASN A 436 -9.02 17.89 -10.40
CA ASN A 436 -9.63 17.51 -9.13
C ASN A 436 -11.05 18.09 -9.00
N ILE A 437 -11.27 19.34 -9.42
CA ILE A 437 -12.60 19.96 -9.41
C ILE A 437 -13.53 19.33 -10.45
N TYR A 438 -13.04 19.08 -11.65
CA TYR A 438 -13.83 18.39 -12.68
C TYR A 438 -14.27 17.00 -12.27
N THR A 439 -13.47 16.30 -11.45
CA THR A 439 -13.86 15.01 -10.87
C THR A 439 -15.11 15.13 -9.99
N LEU A 440 -15.34 16.28 -9.34
CA LEU A 440 -16.51 16.48 -8.48
C LEU A 440 -17.81 16.57 -9.28
N LYS A 441 -17.76 17.01 -10.54
CA LYS A 441 -18.93 17.32 -11.39
C LYS A 441 -19.99 16.22 -11.40
N ASP A 442 -19.55 14.97 -11.53
CA ASP A 442 -20.46 13.81 -11.64
C ASP A 442 -21.00 13.31 -10.30
N TYR A 443 -20.46 13.81 -9.19
CA TYR A 443 -20.78 13.37 -7.83
C TYR A 443 -21.58 14.39 -7.06
N LEU A 444 -21.26 15.69 -7.13
CA LEU A 444 -21.96 16.72 -6.35
C LEU A 444 -23.48 16.68 -6.50
N PRO A 445 -24.07 16.46 -7.71
CA PRO A 445 -25.52 16.34 -7.85
C PRO A 445 -26.14 15.12 -7.15
N LYS A 446 -25.35 14.07 -6.90
CA LYS A 446 -25.76 12.86 -6.19
C LYS A 446 -25.57 12.98 -4.68
N LEU A 447 -24.80 13.97 -4.25
CA LEU A 447 -24.51 14.24 -2.85
C LEU A 447 -25.50 15.28 -2.33
N ARG A 448 -25.95 15.12 -1.09
CA ARG A 448 -26.79 16.08 -0.38
C ARG A 448 -25.97 17.32 0.05
N LEU A 449 -25.25 17.94 -0.88
CA LEU A 449 -24.32 19.04 -0.61
C LEU A 449 -25.09 20.26 -0.11
N ALA A 450 -24.73 20.75 1.08
CA ALA A 450 -25.26 21.98 1.65
C ALA A 450 -24.30 23.15 1.51
N ASN A 451 -22.99 22.90 1.69
CA ASN A 451 -21.97 23.94 1.60
C ASN A 451 -20.70 23.40 0.97
N PHE A 452 -20.12 24.19 0.06
CA PHE A 452 -18.76 24.03 -0.41
C PHE A 452 -17.93 25.23 0.08
N ILE A 453 -16.99 24.98 0.98
CA ILE A 453 -16.16 26.00 1.61
C ILE A 453 -14.73 25.75 1.14
N ALA A 454 -14.19 26.64 0.30
CA ALA A 454 -12.83 26.56 -0.18
C ALA A 454 -11.88 27.37 0.71
N THR A 455 -10.63 26.95 0.81
CA THR A 455 -9.58 27.71 1.49
C THR A 455 -8.23 27.61 0.81
N THR A 456 -7.45 28.70 0.86
CA THR A 456 -6.03 28.67 0.45
C THR A 456 -5.11 28.21 1.58
N SER A 457 -5.66 28.05 2.80
CA SER A 457 -4.94 27.53 3.97
C SER A 457 -3.70 28.33 4.35
N LYS A 458 -3.69 29.65 4.09
CA LYS A 458 -2.50 30.52 4.21
C LYS A 458 -1.88 30.55 5.61
N ASP A 459 -2.66 30.23 6.63
CA ASP A 459 -2.31 30.21 8.05
C ASP A 459 -1.57 28.92 8.47
N VAL A 460 -1.64 27.87 7.65
CA VAL A 460 -1.06 26.54 7.98
C VAL A 460 -0.07 26.01 6.95
N VAL A 461 0.06 26.66 5.78
CA VAL A 461 1.01 26.25 4.73
C VAL A 461 2.28 27.08 4.73
N GLY A 462 3.41 26.41 4.54
CA GLY A 462 4.70 27.04 4.29
C GLY A 462 4.92 27.40 2.82
N HIS A 463 6.14 27.86 2.50
CA HIS A 463 6.51 28.30 1.15
C HIS A 463 6.24 27.24 0.07
N TYR A 464 6.40 25.95 0.36
CA TYR A 464 6.28 24.86 -0.62
C TYR A 464 4.84 24.45 -0.97
N ASP A 465 3.86 24.93 -0.22
CA ASP A 465 2.46 24.53 -0.33
C ASP A 465 1.51 25.75 -0.44
N THR A 466 2.06 26.96 -0.58
CA THR A 466 1.28 28.18 -0.80
C THR A 466 0.57 28.14 -2.16
N VAL A 467 -0.72 28.45 -2.18
CA VAL A 467 -1.52 28.55 -3.41
C VAL A 467 -1.11 29.81 -4.18
N THR A 468 -0.75 29.65 -5.46
CA THR A 468 -0.45 30.80 -6.33
C THR A 468 -1.72 31.45 -6.89
N ASP A 469 -1.61 32.69 -7.37
CA ASP A 469 -2.74 33.38 -8.02
C ASP A 469 -3.25 32.63 -9.25
N GLU A 470 -2.35 32.01 -10.02
CA GLU A 470 -2.70 31.18 -11.18
C GLU A 470 -3.47 29.91 -10.77
N GLU A 471 -3.04 29.24 -9.71
CA GLU A 471 -3.72 28.05 -9.18
C GLU A 471 -5.09 28.39 -8.59
N LEU A 472 -5.19 29.52 -7.90
CA LEU A 472 -6.47 30.03 -7.42
C LEU A 472 -7.40 30.34 -8.60
N ALA A 473 -6.94 31.08 -9.61
CA ALA A 473 -7.72 31.39 -10.80
C ALA A 473 -8.19 30.13 -11.53
N ALA A 474 -7.33 29.11 -11.65
CA ALA A 474 -7.67 27.82 -12.26
C ALA A 474 -8.74 27.06 -11.47
N PHE A 475 -8.66 27.06 -10.13
CA PHE A 475 -9.71 26.51 -9.27
C PHE A 475 -11.05 27.25 -9.48
N GLN A 476 -11.02 28.59 -9.47
CA GLN A 476 -12.22 29.42 -9.63
C GLN A 476 -12.89 29.19 -10.98
N ALA A 477 -12.09 29.11 -12.06
CA ALA A 477 -12.58 28.82 -13.40
C ALA A 477 -13.22 27.42 -13.49
N ALA A 478 -12.59 26.41 -12.89
CA ALA A 478 -13.14 25.05 -12.87
C ALA A 478 -14.46 24.96 -12.07
N MET A 479 -14.54 25.63 -10.91
CA MET A 479 -15.78 25.70 -10.11
C MET A 479 -16.93 26.37 -10.87
N HIS A 480 -16.63 27.47 -11.57
CA HIS A 480 -17.58 28.13 -12.45
C HIS A 480 -18.05 27.21 -13.59
N ASP A 481 -17.13 26.48 -14.23
CA ASP A 481 -17.43 25.59 -15.36
C ASP A 481 -18.30 24.38 -14.94
N ILE A 482 -18.12 23.84 -13.74
CA ILE A 482 -19.00 22.80 -13.20
C ILE A 482 -20.32 23.37 -12.63
N GLY A 483 -20.47 24.69 -12.57
CA GLY A 483 -21.66 25.37 -12.07
C GLY A 483 -21.89 25.20 -10.57
N GLN A 484 -20.82 25.02 -9.78
CA GLN A 484 -20.92 24.80 -8.33
C GLN A 484 -20.59 26.07 -7.55
N ASP A 485 -21.53 26.54 -6.75
CA ASP A 485 -21.30 27.64 -5.81
C ASP A 485 -20.37 27.22 -4.66
N TYR A 486 -19.53 28.16 -4.21
CA TYR A 486 -18.65 27.99 -3.05
C TYR A 486 -18.40 29.31 -2.32
N THR A 487 -17.89 29.22 -1.09
CA THR A 487 -17.36 30.37 -0.33
C THR A 487 -15.87 30.18 -0.13
N LEU A 488 -15.06 31.21 -0.40
CA LEU A 488 -13.60 31.16 -0.24
C LEU A 488 -13.15 31.90 1.02
N TYR A 489 -12.34 31.25 1.83
CA TYR A 489 -11.66 31.86 2.98
C TYR A 489 -10.14 31.74 2.81
N PRO A 490 -9.35 32.77 3.14
CA PRO A 490 -7.90 32.64 3.06
C PRO A 490 -7.31 31.66 4.10
N GLU A 491 -7.93 31.58 5.28
CA GLU A 491 -7.44 30.83 6.43
C GLU A 491 -8.20 29.51 6.57
N LEU A 492 -7.50 28.42 6.89
CA LEU A 492 -8.12 27.12 7.16
C LEU A 492 -8.91 27.16 8.46
N THR A 493 -8.35 27.76 9.51
CA THR A 493 -9.03 27.94 10.81
C THR A 493 -10.41 28.58 10.65
N GLN A 494 -10.48 29.70 9.93
CA GLN A 494 -11.74 30.37 9.62
C GLN A 494 -12.72 29.49 8.82
N ALA A 495 -12.23 28.78 7.79
CA ALA A 495 -13.06 27.90 6.98
C ALA A 495 -13.69 26.76 7.83
N LEU A 496 -12.91 26.19 8.75
CA LEU A 496 -13.36 25.14 9.67
C LEU A 496 -14.39 25.66 10.68
N GLU A 497 -14.17 26.83 11.27
CA GLU A 497 -15.12 27.46 12.18
C GLU A 497 -16.48 27.71 11.49
N VAL A 498 -16.45 28.20 10.25
CA VAL A 498 -17.66 28.41 9.44
C VAL A 498 -18.37 27.09 9.14
N ALA A 499 -17.65 26.02 8.81
CA ALA A 499 -18.25 24.70 8.62
C ALA A 499 -18.93 24.22 9.92
N LEU A 500 -18.27 24.36 11.07
CA LEU A 500 -18.76 23.95 12.38
C LEU A 500 -19.93 24.80 12.90
N THR A 501 -20.20 25.99 12.36
CA THR A 501 -21.42 26.77 12.69
C THR A 501 -22.62 26.39 11.82
N LYS A 502 -22.37 25.75 10.68
CA LYS A 502 -23.40 25.33 9.72
C LYS A 502 -23.81 23.86 9.85
N VAL A 503 -23.03 23.04 10.55
CA VAL A 503 -23.29 21.61 10.73
C VAL A 503 -24.46 21.40 11.69
N GLU A 504 -25.36 20.49 11.34
CA GLU A 504 -26.47 20.06 12.18
C GLU A 504 -26.42 18.54 12.44
N ALA A 505 -27.28 18.04 13.34
CA ALA A 505 -27.37 16.62 13.63
C ALA A 505 -27.53 15.76 12.36
N ASN A 506 -26.78 14.66 12.32
CA ASN A 506 -26.63 13.70 11.22
C ASN A 506 -26.00 14.26 9.94
N ASP A 507 -25.43 15.46 9.94
CA ASP A 507 -24.63 15.95 8.82
C ASP A 507 -23.24 15.30 8.76
N VAL A 508 -22.57 15.48 7.64
CA VAL A 508 -21.17 15.10 7.42
C VAL A 508 -20.36 16.34 7.05
N ILE A 509 -19.22 16.55 7.72
CA ILE A 509 -18.17 17.47 7.29
C ILE A 509 -17.06 16.63 6.64
N LEU A 510 -16.72 16.95 5.40
CA LEU A 510 -15.55 16.41 4.71
C LEU A 510 -14.44 17.45 4.67
N LEU A 511 -13.31 17.12 5.31
CA LEU A 511 -12.05 17.83 5.21
C LEU A 511 -11.30 17.30 3.98
N ALA A 512 -11.45 17.99 2.86
CA ALA A 512 -10.89 17.61 1.57
C ALA A 512 -9.68 18.48 1.24
N GLY A 513 -8.62 17.87 0.73
CA GLY A 513 -7.50 18.63 0.14
C GLY A 513 -6.17 17.90 0.30
N CYS A 514 -5.08 18.59 -0.02
CA CYS A 514 -3.73 18.05 0.16
C CYS A 514 -3.04 18.68 1.36
N GLN A 515 -1.81 19.17 1.21
CA GLN A 515 -0.97 19.68 2.29
C GLN A 515 -1.64 20.81 3.09
N GLY A 516 -2.40 21.67 2.41
CA GLY A 516 -3.19 22.72 3.07
C GLY A 516 -4.21 22.23 4.09
N MET A 517 -4.58 20.95 4.06
CA MET A 517 -5.51 20.33 5.00
C MET A 517 -4.82 19.40 6.01
N ASP A 518 -3.48 19.28 6.01
CA ASP A 518 -2.75 18.37 6.92
C ASP A 518 -3.10 18.64 8.40
N ALA A 519 -3.23 19.92 8.79
CA ALA A 519 -3.63 20.33 10.14
C ALA A 519 -5.15 20.32 10.39
N GLY A 520 -5.97 20.05 9.37
CA GLY A 520 -7.41 20.29 9.38
C GLY A 520 -8.15 19.51 10.46
N ALA A 521 -7.85 18.22 10.62
CA ALA A 521 -8.50 17.41 11.65
C ALA A 521 -8.22 17.94 13.06
N ARG A 522 -6.94 18.23 13.39
CA ARG A 522 -6.53 18.78 14.69
C ARG A 522 -7.21 20.12 14.96
N LEU A 523 -7.12 21.07 14.02
CA LEU A 523 -7.72 22.40 14.15
C LEU A 523 -9.25 22.34 14.27
N CYS A 524 -9.89 21.41 13.57
CA CYS A 524 -11.33 21.20 13.67
C CYS A 524 -11.71 20.70 15.06
N LEU A 525 -10.97 19.76 15.64
CA LEU A 525 -11.19 19.27 16.99
C LEU A 525 -10.89 20.34 18.06
N GLU A 526 -9.86 21.15 17.87
CA GLU A 526 -9.56 22.31 18.74
C GLU A 526 -10.69 23.34 18.72
N ALA A 527 -11.26 23.63 17.56
CA ALA A 527 -12.41 24.52 17.43
C ALA A 527 -13.67 23.95 18.11
N ILE A 528 -13.87 22.62 18.07
CA ILE A 528 -14.95 21.95 18.84
C ILE A 528 -14.68 22.08 20.34
N CYS A 529 -13.44 21.85 20.78
CA CYS A 529 -13.07 21.99 22.19
C CYS A 529 -13.27 23.41 22.71
N ALA A 530 -12.95 24.42 21.90
CA ALA A 530 -13.14 25.83 22.26
C ALA A 530 -14.62 26.20 22.50
N LYS A 531 -15.56 25.54 21.79
CA LYS A 531 -17.01 25.74 22.01
C LYS A 531 -17.54 25.09 23.30
N HIS A 532 -16.79 24.14 23.86
CA HIS A 532 -17.16 23.33 25.03
C HIS A 532 -16.01 23.29 26.05
N ALA A 533 -15.48 24.46 26.41
CA ALA A 533 -14.32 24.61 27.28
C ALA A 533 -14.52 24.03 28.70
N GLU A 534 -15.77 23.72 29.09
CA GLU A 534 -16.10 23.04 30.34
C GLU A 534 -15.78 21.54 30.36
N LEU A 535 -15.50 20.94 29.19
CA LEU A 535 -15.22 19.52 29.06
C LEU A 535 -13.72 19.26 28.93
N ASP A 536 -13.29 18.06 29.35
CA ASP A 536 -11.90 17.64 29.20
C ASP A 536 -11.55 17.42 27.72
N ALA A 537 -10.81 18.38 27.15
CA ALA A 537 -10.36 18.37 25.76
C ALA A 537 -9.49 17.15 25.43
N SER A 538 -8.80 16.56 26.41
CA SER A 538 -7.92 15.40 26.18
C SER A 538 -8.68 14.20 25.61
N VAL A 539 -9.98 14.08 25.92
CA VAL A 539 -10.84 13.00 25.44
C VAL A 539 -11.10 13.10 23.93
N ILE A 540 -11.37 14.29 23.40
CA ILE A 540 -11.54 14.49 21.96
C ILE A 540 -10.19 14.49 21.24
N MET A 541 -9.19 15.17 21.82
CA MET A 541 -7.87 15.28 21.18
C MET A 541 -7.14 13.94 21.09
N ALA A 542 -7.48 12.96 21.95
CA ALA A 542 -6.98 11.59 21.84
C ALA A 542 -7.23 10.97 20.45
N VAL A 543 -8.28 11.38 19.74
CA VAL A 543 -8.63 10.83 18.42
C VAL A 543 -7.59 11.16 17.34
N VAL A 544 -6.85 12.26 17.51
CA VAL A 544 -5.80 12.69 16.57
C VAL A 544 -4.40 12.58 17.15
N LYS A 545 -4.24 11.94 18.32
CA LYS A 545 -2.97 11.88 19.04
C LYS A 545 -1.86 11.20 18.23
N ASP A 546 -2.18 10.10 17.56
CA ASP A 546 -1.20 9.28 16.83
C ASP A 546 -1.09 9.67 15.34
N ARG A 547 -1.72 10.79 14.95
CA ARG A 547 -1.63 11.33 13.59
C ARG A 547 -0.29 11.99 13.38
N ILE A 548 0.33 11.73 12.23
CA ILE A 548 1.59 12.34 11.82
C ILE A 548 1.30 13.69 11.17
N CYS A 549 0.31 13.75 10.25
CA CYS A 549 0.01 14.98 9.53
C CYS A 549 -0.54 16.06 10.46
N GLY A 550 0.05 17.25 10.38
CA GLY A 550 -0.48 18.44 11.03
C GLY A 550 -0.15 18.57 12.52
N GLN A 551 0.81 17.78 13.02
CA GLN A 551 1.45 18.05 14.31
C GLN A 551 2.30 19.34 14.24
N SER A 552 2.41 20.06 15.36
CA SER A 552 3.06 21.38 15.46
C SER A 552 4.50 21.42 14.93
N ASP A 553 5.17 20.27 14.92
CA ASP A 553 6.59 20.15 14.60
C ASP A 553 6.86 19.85 13.11
N GLU A 554 5.83 19.50 12.31
CA GLU A 554 6.02 19.16 10.89
C GLU A 554 6.28 20.36 9.99
N ALA A 555 5.61 21.50 10.25
CA ALA A 555 5.82 22.73 9.48
C ALA A 555 7.27 23.23 9.62
N THR A 556 7.86 23.08 10.81
CA THR A 556 9.26 23.44 11.07
C THR A 556 10.26 22.35 10.64
N ASN A 557 9.85 21.08 10.53
CA ASN A 557 10.72 20.01 10.03
C ASN A 557 10.82 19.97 8.49
N LYS A 558 9.74 20.26 7.74
CA LYS A 558 9.80 20.31 6.27
C LYS A 558 10.78 21.40 5.79
N ASP A 559 10.75 22.59 6.39
CA ASP A 559 11.70 23.66 6.05
C ASP A 559 13.16 23.30 6.39
N LYS A 560 13.40 22.52 7.45
CA LYS A 560 14.74 22.01 7.80
C LYS A 560 15.22 20.86 6.90
N LEU A 561 14.33 19.95 6.52
CA LEU A 561 14.63 18.81 5.64
C LEU A 561 15.01 19.27 4.22
N PHE A 562 14.34 20.30 3.69
CA PHE A 562 14.63 20.82 2.35
C PHE A 562 15.75 21.88 2.33
N ALA A 563 16.02 22.57 3.43
CA ALA A 563 17.20 23.42 3.56
C ALA A 563 18.53 22.62 3.49
N GLY A 564 18.50 21.34 3.87
CA GLY A 564 19.65 20.42 3.72
C GLY A 564 19.77 19.78 2.33
N ALA A 565 18.67 19.71 1.57
CA ALA A 565 18.62 19.00 0.28
C ALA A 565 19.02 19.86 -0.94
N SER A 566 19.23 21.17 -0.78
CA SER A 566 19.76 22.03 -1.86
C SER A 566 21.29 22.05 -1.95
N LYS A 567 21.99 21.24 -1.14
CA LYS A 567 23.43 21.01 -1.20
C LYS A 567 23.76 19.52 -1.05
N ALA A 568 23.44 18.71 -2.05
CA ALA A 568 24.04 17.40 -2.28
C ALA A 568 23.93 17.03 -3.77
#